data_AF-A0A3Q2VCB9-F1
#
_entry.id   AF-A0A3Q2VCB9-F1
#
_cell.length_a   1.000
_cell.length_b   1.000
_cell.length_c   1.000
_cell.angle_alpha   90.00
_cell.angle_beta   90.00
_cell.angle_gamma   90.00
#
_symmetry.space_group_name_H-M   'P 1'
#
loop_
_entity.id
_entity.type
_entity.pdbx_description
1 polymer ?
#
loop_
_entity_poly.entity_id
_entity_poly.type
_entity_poly.pdbx_seq_one_letter_code
_entity_poly.pdbx_strand_id
1 'polypeptide(L)'
;DTMMASQKQVKGLNAKHTSDVLKELTMKVLNAMSSFISLPAIIQQILQDPVYGKGKLAEIQGLILGMLDTFNYEQTLLETTTNLLNYDLHWSLAHLRAAVTRGLHPRQDCCNICLQQYKRRQDASEEIIVFSCGHLYHLQCLQQKDCVWGCASELQRQWRCYKCSAIHGGRVGPSTEPKRGEFVCLCTALKCQTVKM
;
A
#
# COMPACT_ATOMS: atom_id res chain seq x y z
N ASP A 1 -22.75 -69.14 60.57
CA ASP A 1 -22.98 -68.75 59.16
C ASP A 1 -23.30 -67.26 59.11
N THR A 2 -22.34 -66.36 59.21
CA THR A 2 -21.22 -66.09 58.29
C THR A 2 -21.68 -65.50 56.95
N MET A 3 -21.76 -64.17 56.95
CA MET A 3 -21.29 -63.23 55.92
C MET A 3 -22.09 -62.99 54.62
N MET A 4 -22.55 -61.73 54.48
CA MET A 4 -22.27 -60.76 53.39
C MET A 4 -23.53 -60.01 52.90
N ALA A 5 -23.75 -58.79 53.41
CA ALA A 5 -24.62 -57.80 52.77
C ALA A 5 -23.74 -56.72 52.11
N SER A 6 -23.88 -56.58 50.79
CA SER A 6 -23.08 -55.68 49.95
C SER A 6 -23.38 -54.21 50.25
N GLN A 7 -22.42 -53.46 50.81
CA GLN A 7 -22.47 -52.00 50.86
C GLN A 7 -22.30 -51.41 49.45
N LYS A 8 -23.38 -50.89 48.87
CA LYS A 8 -23.35 -50.10 47.64
C LYS A 8 -23.79 -48.66 47.93
N GLN A 9 -22.98 -47.92 48.69
CA GLN A 9 -23.15 -46.48 48.88
C GLN A 9 -21.80 -45.74 48.86
N VAL A 10 -21.22 -45.59 47.67
CA VAL A 10 -20.25 -44.51 47.39
C VAL A 10 -20.34 -44.17 45.91
N LYS A 11 -21.26 -43.29 45.49
CA LYS A 11 -21.26 -42.68 44.14
C LYS A 11 -22.28 -41.53 44.07
N GLY A 12 -21.90 -40.39 44.62
CA GLY A 12 -22.72 -39.16 44.52
C GLY A 12 -21.87 -37.89 44.58
N LEU A 13 -20.91 -37.84 45.49
CA LEU A 13 -20.03 -36.66 45.68
C LEU A 13 -18.95 -36.53 44.60
N ASN A 14 -18.39 -37.64 44.13
CA ASN A 14 -17.29 -37.63 43.16
C ASN A 14 -17.74 -37.20 41.74
N ALA A 15 -18.99 -37.49 41.36
CA ALA A 15 -19.52 -37.20 40.03
C ALA A 15 -19.71 -35.69 39.75
N LYS A 16 -20.07 -34.90 40.78
CA LYS A 16 -20.17 -33.43 40.66
C LYS A 16 -18.80 -32.79 40.49
N HIS A 17 -17.85 -33.17 41.35
CA HIS A 17 -16.48 -32.67 41.28
C HIS A 17 -15.82 -32.99 39.93
N THR A 18 -16.01 -34.21 39.41
CA THR A 18 -15.51 -34.57 38.06
C THR A 18 -16.16 -33.75 36.94
N SER A 19 -17.45 -33.42 37.05
CA SER A 19 -18.16 -32.56 36.08
C SER A 19 -17.56 -31.16 36.04
N ASP A 20 -17.28 -30.57 37.21
CA ASP A 20 -16.81 -29.20 37.31
C ASP A 20 -15.37 -29.07 36.78
N VAL A 21 -14.52 -30.05 37.08
CA VAL A 21 -13.16 -30.15 36.50
C VAL A 21 -13.21 -30.28 34.98
N LEU A 22 -14.15 -31.06 34.43
CA LEU A 22 -14.31 -31.20 32.98
C LEU A 22 -14.78 -29.90 32.31
N LYS A 23 -15.69 -29.15 32.93
CA LYS A 23 -16.13 -27.84 32.43
C LYS A 23 -14.99 -26.84 32.40
N GLU A 24 -14.21 -26.77 33.47
CA GLU A 24 -13.02 -25.91 33.58
C GLU A 24 -12.00 -26.22 32.47
N LEU A 25 -11.71 -27.50 32.25
CA LEU A 25 -10.79 -27.93 31.18
C LEU A 25 -11.34 -27.60 29.79
N THR A 26 -12.63 -27.83 29.57
CA THR A 26 -13.29 -27.53 28.29
C THR A 26 -13.23 -26.04 27.97
N MET A 27 -13.50 -25.18 28.95
CA MET A 27 -13.38 -23.72 28.80
C MET A 27 -11.95 -23.28 28.49
N LYS A 28 -10.94 -23.87 29.15
CA LYS A 28 -9.53 -23.57 28.87
C LYS A 28 -9.13 -23.96 27.45
N VAL A 29 -9.56 -25.13 26.99
CA VAL A 29 -9.29 -25.61 25.63
C VAL A 29 -9.98 -24.73 24.59
N LEU A 30 -11.27 -24.41 24.76
CA LEU A 30 -11.99 -23.52 23.84
C LEU A 30 -11.37 -22.13 23.76
N ASN A 31 -11.00 -21.53 24.90
CA ASN A 31 -10.34 -20.22 24.92
C ASN A 31 -8.96 -20.26 24.25
N ALA A 32 -8.17 -21.31 24.48
CA ALA A 32 -6.88 -21.47 23.82
C ALA A 32 -7.01 -21.64 22.29
N MET A 33 -8.08 -22.29 21.83
CA MET A 33 -8.37 -22.49 20.40
C MET A 33 -9.07 -21.30 19.73
N SER A 34 -9.55 -20.32 20.49
CA SER A 34 -10.33 -19.18 19.96
C SER A 34 -9.59 -18.32 18.92
N SER A 35 -8.26 -18.40 18.88
CA SER A 35 -7.41 -17.75 17.87
C SER A 35 -7.37 -18.49 16.53
N PHE A 36 -7.74 -19.78 16.50
CA PHE A 36 -7.68 -20.63 15.31
C PHE A 36 -9.06 -21.04 14.79
N ILE A 37 -10.08 -21.01 15.65
CA ILE A 37 -11.45 -21.38 15.32
C ILE A 37 -12.34 -20.17 15.54
N SER A 38 -13.04 -19.76 14.50
CA SER A 38 -13.96 -18.63 14.60
C SER A 38 -15.13 -18.97 15.53
N LEU A 39 -15.48 -18.04 16.42
CA LEU A 39 -16.65 -18.18 17.30
C LEU A 39 -17.95 -18.54 16.53
N PRO A 40 -18.22 -17.96 15.34
CA PRO A 40 -19.32 -18.41 14.49
C PRO A 40 -19.30 -19.91 14.16
N ALA A 41 -18.14 -20.48 13.85
CA ALA A 41 -18.00 -21.90 13.54
C ALA A 41 -18.29 -22.78 14.76
N ILE A 42 -17.86 -22.37 15.96
CA ILE A 42 -18.17 -23.07 17.21
C ILE A 42 -19.67 -23.07 17.48
N ILE A 43 -20.32 -21.90 17.36
CA ILE A 43 -21.76 -21.76 17.63
C ILE A 43 -22.58 -22.54 16.59
N GLN A 44 -22.21 -22.49 15.32
CA GLN A 44 -22.84 -23.30 14.28
C GLN A 44 -22.74 -24.80 14.58
N GLN A 45 -21.58 -25.28 15.03
CA GLN A 45 -21.37 -26.68 15.43
C GLN A 45 -22.28 -27.10 16.59
N ILE A 46 -22.37 -26.28 17.65
CA ILE A 46 -23.22 -26.57 18.81
C ILE A 46 -24.69 -26.59 18.41
N LEU A 47 -25.13 -25.62 17.60
CA LEU A 47 -26.53 -25.53 17.19
C LEU A 47 -26.93 -26.65 16.22
N GLN A 48 -26.01 -27.21 15.45
CA GLN A 48 -26.29 -28.34 14.55
C GLN A 48 -26.49 -29.68 15.29
N ASP A 49 -26.20 -29.76 16.58
CA ASP A 49 -26.41 -30.98 17.36
C ASP A 49 -27.93 -31.27 17.51
N PRO A 50 -28.40 -32.48 17.14
CA PRO A 50 -29.82 -32.86 17.15
C PRO A 50 -30.49 -32.75 18.52
N VAL A 51 -29.72 -32.70 19.63
CA VAL A 51 -30.23 -32.44 20.97
C VAL A 51 -30.92 -31.07 21.07
N TYR A 52 -30.44 -30.08 20.30
CA TYR A 52 -30.97 -28.71 20.29
C TYR A 52 -32.08 -28.46 19.27
N GLY A 53 -32.37 -29.44 18.41
CA GLY A 53 -33.40 -29.34 17.37
C GLY A 53 -34.85 -29.49 17.87
N LYS A 54 -35.09 -29.63 19.18
CA LYS A 54 -36.43 -29.79 19.77
C LYS A 54 -36.66 -28.79 20.91
N GLY A 55 -37.83 -28.13 20.90
CA GLY A 55 -38.25 -27.17 21.93
C GLY A 55 -38.06 -25.70 21.52
N LYS A 56 -38.20 -24.76 22.47
CA LYS A 56 -38.14 -23.30 22.22
C LYS A 56 -36.84 -22.82 21.57
N LEU A 57 -35.74 -23.57 21.75
CA LEU A 57 -34.45 -23.21 21.18
C LEU A 57 -34.42 -23.42 19.66
N ALA A 58 -35.20 -24.37 19.13
CA ALA A 58 -35.32 -24.59 17.68
C ALA A 58 -35.97 -23.39 16.96
N GLU A 59 -36.87 -22.66 17.64
CA GLU A 59 -37.50 -21.44 17.09
C GLU A 59 -36.48 -20.30 16.91
N ILE A 60 -35.51 -20.20 17.83
CA ILE A 60 -34.48 -19.14 17.81
C ILE A 60 -33.24 -19.59 17.02
N GLN A 61 -33.00 -20.89 16.93
CA GLN A 61 -31.86 -21.49 16.22
C GLN A 61 -31.78 -21.02 14.77
N GLY A 62 -32.90 -21.01 14.03
CA GLY A 62 -32.92 -20.54 12.65
C GLY A 62 -32.50 -19.07 12.50
N LEU A 63 -32.92 -18.22 13.45
CA LEU A 63 -32.51 -16.81 13.48
C LEU A 63 -31.01 -16.67 13.77
N ILE A 64 -30.48 -17.44 14.73
CA ILE A 64 -29.05 -17.39 15.08
C ILE A 64 -28.19 -17.85 13.90
N LEU A 65 -28.53 -18.97 13.24
CA LEU A 65 -27.80 -19.41 12.06
C LEU A 65 -27.84 -18.35 10.95
N GLY A 66 -29.00 -17.75 10.68
CA GLY A 66 -29.12 -16.66 9.71
C GLY A 66 -28.26 -15.44 10.05
N MET A 67 -28.17 -15.06 11.33
CA MET A 67 -27.26 -14.00 11.79
C MET A 67 -25.79 -14.37 11.61
N LEU A 68 -25.41 -15.63 11.87
CA LEU A 68 -24.04 -16.10 11.68
C LEU A 68 -23.65 -16.17 10.20
N ASP A 69 -24.57 -16.57 9.32
CA ASP A 69 -24.34 -16.56 7.87
C ASP A 69 -24.16 -15.14 7.35
N THR A 70 -24.99 -14.20 7.83
CA THR A 70 -24.87 -12.78 7.51
C THR A 70 -23.53 -12.23 8.01
N PHE A 71 -23.13 -12.56 9.24
CA PHE A 71 -21.83 -12.18 9.79
C PHE A 71 -20.66 -12.72 8.96
N ASN A 72 -20.68 -13.99 8.57
CA ASN A 72 -19.63 -14.58 7.73
C ASN A 72 -19.55 -13.92 6.35
N TYR A 73 -20.71 -13.62 5.74
CA TYR A 73 -20.78 -12.89 4.49
C TYR A 73 -20.17 -11.49 4.62
N GLU A 74 -20.58 -10.72 5.64
CA GLU A 74 -20.05 -9.38 5.89
C GLU A 74 -18.55 -9.38 6.19
N GLN A 75 -18.08 -10.35 6.98
CA GLN A 75 -16.66 -10.52 7.26
C GLN A 75 -15.86 -10.79 5.98
N THR A 76 -16.33 -11.73 5.15
CA THR A 76 -15.68 -12.06 3.87
C THR A 76 -15.71 -10.86 2.91
N LEU A 77 -16.83 -10.14 2.83
CA LEU A 77 -16.97 -8.94 2.02
C LEU A 77 -16.00 -7.84 2.48
N LEU A 78 -15.90 -7.60 3.78
CA LEU A 78 -14.97 -6.61 4.33
C LEU A 78 -13.51 -6.99 4.06
N GLU A 79 -13.15 -8.26 4.29
CA GLU A 79 -11.79 -8.73 4.06
C GLU A 79 -11.39 -8.66 2.58
N THR A 80 -12.27 -9.13 1.69
CA THR A 80 -12.02 -9.08 0.23
C THR A 80 -11.92 -7.64 -0.28
N THR A 81 -12.83 -6.74 0.11
CA THR A 81 -12.77 -5.32 -0.29
C THR A 81 -11.52 -4.63 0.27
N THR A 82 -11.15 -4.91 1.51
CA THR A 82 -9.93 -4.37 2.12
C THR A 82 -8.67 -4.85 1.38
N ASN A 83 -8.62 -6.14 1.03
CA ASN A 83 -7.50 -6.69 0.27
C ASN A 83 -7.38 -6.07 -1.13
N LEU A 84 -8.50 -5.84 -1.83
CA LEU A 84 -8.50 -5.14 -3.11
C LEU A 84 -7.97 -3.71 -2.99
N LEU A 85 -8.45 -2.94 -2.00
CA LEU A 85 -8.00 -1.57 -1.77
C LEU A 85 -6.50 -1.51 -1.42
N ASN A 86 -6.03 -2.43 -0.57
CA ASN A 86 -4.62 -2.53 -0.22
C ASN A 86 -3.76 -2.85 -1.45
N TYR A 87 -4.21 -3.78 -2.30
CA TYR A 87 -3.51 -4.12 -3.53
C TYR A 87 -3.38 -2.92 -4.46
N ASP A 88 -4.47 -2.19 -4.71
CA ASP A 88 -4.47 -1.00 -5.57
C ASP A 88 -3.56 0.11 -5.02
N LEU A 89 -3.59 0.32 -3.70
CA LEU A 89 -2.71 1.28 -3.04
C LEU A 89 -1.23 0.87 -3.18
N HIS A 90 -0.91 -0.39 -2.88
CA HIS A 90 0.44 -0.92 -3.02
C HIS A 90 0.95 -0.80 -4.45
N TRP A 91 0.12 -1.16 -5.44
CA TRP A 91 0.44 -1.04 -6.85
C TRP A 91 0.72 0.40 -7.25
N SER A 92 -0.16 1.34 -6.89
CA SER A 92 -0.01 2.76 -7.18
C SER A 92 1.27 3.33 -6.59
N LEU A 93 1.55 3.05 -5.30
CA LEU A 93 2.76 3.51 -4.63
C LEU A 93 4.03 2.89 -5.20
N ALA A 94 4.02 1.59 -5.50
CA ALA A 94 5.15 0.91 -6.13
C ALA A 94 5.43 1.46 -7.53
N HIS A 95 4.39 1.72 -8.32
CA HIS A 95 4.50 2.30 -9.65
C HIS A 95 5.06 3.72 -9.61
N LEU A 96 4.52 4.58 -8.73
CA LEU A 96 5.03 5.94 -8.52
C LEU A 96 6.49 5.93 -8.04
N ARG A 97 6.81 5.06 -7.07
CA ARG A 97 8.18 4.88 -6.61
C ARG A 97 9.09 4.53 -7.77
N ALA A 98 8.76 3.51 -8.57
CA ALA A 98 9.55 3.11 -9.73
C ALA A 98 9.70 4.26 -10.75
N ALA A 99 8.64 5.02 -11.03
CA ALA A 99 8.68 6.15 -11.94
C ALA A 99 9.56 7.31 -11.43
N VAL A 100 9.63 7.51 -10.13
CA VAL A 100 10.41 8.57 -9.47
C VAL A 100 11.85 8.13 -9.23
N THR A 101 12.11 6.85 -8.96
CA THR A 101 13.46 6.33 -8.68
C THR A 101 14.19 5.81 -9.91
N ARG A 102 13.53 5.67 -11.07
CA ARG A 102 14.23 5.29 -12.31
C ARG A 102 15.30 6.32 -12.64
N GLY A 103 16.44 5.83 -13.12
CA GLY A 103 17.51 6.68 -13.64
C GLY A 103 17.00 7.52 -14.81
N LEU A 104 17.55 8.73 -14.97
CA LEU A 104 17.29 9.55 -16.15
C LEU A 104 18.15 9.03 -17.30
N HIS A 105 17.51 8.64 -18.40
CA HIS A 105 18.21 8.32 -19.65
C HIS A 105 18.14 9.54 -20.59
N PRO A 106 19.28 10.13 -20.94
CA PRO A 106 19.29 11.22 -21.91
C PRO A 106 18.86 10.78 -23.29
N ARG A 107 18.21 11.67 -24.06
CA ARG A 107 17.74 11.36 -25.42
C ARG A 107 18.87 11.27 -26.45
N GLN A 108 20.00 11.92 -26.19
CA GLN A 108 21.15 12.07 -27.09
C GLN A 108 22.41 12.20 -26.25
N ASP A 109 23.60 11.87 -26.77
CA ASP A 109 24.86 12.03 -26.03
C ASP A 109 25.58 13.35 -26.36
N CYS A 110 24.83 14.43 -26.60
CA CYS A 110 25.39 15.74 -26.91
C CYS A 110 24.69 16.90 -26.17
N CYS A 111 25.41 18.00 -26.00
CA CYS A 111 24.86 19.22 -25.42
C CYS A 111 23.88 19.90 -26.38
N ASN A 112 22.67 20.25 -25.93
CA ASN A 112 21.66 20.93 -26.76
C ASN A 112 21.96 22.42 -27.06
N ILE A 113 23.12 22.95 -26.64
CA ILE A 113 23.56 24.33 -26.92
C ILE A 113 24.75 24.33 -27.89
N CYS A 114 25.86 23.67 -27.54
CA CYS A 114 27.06 23.63 -28.37
C CYS A 114 27.11 22.43 -29.33
N LEU A 115 26.17 21.48 -29.22
CA LEU A 115 26.08 20.27 -30.03
C LEU A 115 27.30 19.32 -29.94
N GLN A 116 28.22 19.57 -29.02
CA GLN A 116 29.37 18.69 -28.76
C GLN A 116 28.93 17.40 -28.06
N GLN A 117 29.53 16.29 -28.46
CA GLN A 117 29.28 14.96 -27.88
C GLN A 117 30.07 14.77 -26.58
N TYR A 118 29.43 14.15 -25.60
CA TYR A 118 30.07 13.73 -24.36
C TYR A 118 30.94 12.49 -24.61
N LYS A 119 32.26 12.64 -24.49
CA LYS A 119 33.18 11.51 -24.66
C LYS A 119 33.25 10.70 -23.35
N ARG A 120 32.86 9.42 -23.41
CA ARG A 120 32.93 8.47 -22.27
C ARG A 120 34.38 8.11 -21.86
N ARG A 121 35.39 8.55 -22.61
CA ARG A 121 36.81 8.28 -22.32
C ARG A 121 37.64 9.57 -22.40
N GLN A 122 38.06 10.01 -21.21
CA GLN A 122 39.23 10.82 -20.85
C GLN A 122 39.24 12.36 -21.06
N ASP A 123 39.63 13.00 -19.95
CA ASP A 123 40.44 14.22 -19.77
C ASP A 123 39.80 15.59 -19.51
N ALA A 124 38.48 15.70 -19.46
CA ALA A 124 37.83 16.91 -18.95
C ALA A 124 36.71 16.56 -17.96
N SER A 125 36.81 17.06 -16.73
CA SER A 125 35.72 17.02 -15.74
C SER A 125 34.62 17.99 -16.17
N GLU A 126 33.87 17.61 -17.20
CA GLU A 126 32.73 18.38 -17.70
C GLU A 126 31.51 18.09 -16.81
N GLU A 127 31.04 19.12 -16.11
CA GLU A 127 29.79 19.04 -15.36
C GLU A 127 28.60 19.13 -16.33
N ILE A 128 27.78 18.09 -16.32
CA ILE A 128 26.59 17.99 -17.18
C ILE A 128 25.33 18.07 -16.34
N ILE A 129 24.30 18.73 -16.86
CA ILE A 129 22.96 18.77 -16.26
C ILE A 129 22.02 17.92 -17.12
N VAL A 130 21.37 16.94 -16.47
CA VAL A 130 20.30 16.14 -17.06
C VAL A 130 18.95 16.62 -16.54
N PHE A 131 18.06 17.04 -17.43
CA PHE A 131 16.68 17.38 -17.07
C PHE A 131 15.76 16.14 -17.10
N SER A 132 14.66 16.20 -16.35
CA SER A 132 13.62 15.16 -16.33
C SER A 132 12.98 14.89 -17.71
N CYS A 133 13.05 15.84 -18.64
CA CYS A 133 12.62 15.67 -20.03
C CYS A 133 13.62 14.89 -20.92
N GLY A 134 14.79 14.54 -20.38
CA GLY A 134 15.85 13.78 -21.06
C GLY A 134 16.79 14.64 -21.91
N HIS A 135 16.77 15.97 -21.76
CA HIS A 135 17.72 16.87 -22.43
C HIS A 135 18.96 17.13 -21.59
N LEU A 136 20.10 17.23 -22.28
CA LEU A 136 21.43 17.41 -21.70
C LEU A 136 22.06 18.74 -22.08
N TYR A 137 22.83 19.27 -21.14
CA TYR A 137 23.59 20.49 -21.30
C TYR A 137 24.87 20.45 -20.48
N HIS A 138 25.95 21.08 -20.97
CA HIS A 138 27.06 21.46 -20.09
C HIS A 138 26.58 22.52 -19.09
N LEU A 139 27.04 22.43 -17.84
CA LEU A 139 26.79 23.46 -16.83
C LEU A 139 27.22 24.84 -17.35
N GLN A 140 28.40 24.92 -17.97
CA GLN A 140 28.94 26.17 -18.51
C GLN A 140 28.10 26.73 -19.66
N CYS A 141 27.61 25.87 -20.57
CA CYS A 141 26.76 26.32 -21.67
C CYS A 141 25.43 26.89 -21.17
N LEU A 142 24.83 26.29 -20.12
CA LEU A 142 23.63 26.82 -19.50
C LEU A 142 23.90 28.15 -18.78
N GLN A 143 24.98 28.22 -17.99
CA GLN A 143 25.37 29.45 -17.28
C GLN A 143 25.56 30.65 -18.22
N GLN A 144 26.28 30.46 -19.33
CA GLN A 144 26.53 31.54 -20.29
C GLN A 144 25.25 32.04 -20.97
N LYS A 145 24.29 31.15 -21.22
CA LYS A 145 22.99 31.51 -21.83
C LYS A 145 22.05 32.18 -20.83
N ASP A 146 22.08 31.79 -19.56
CA ASP A 146 21.23 32.37 -18.50
C ASP A 146 21.75 33.73 -17.98
N CYS A 147 23.06 34.02 -18.09
CA CYS A 147 23.64 35.32 -17.72
C CYS A 147 23.08 36.51 -18.53
N VAL A 148 22.35 36.27 -19.61
CA VAL A 148 21.63 37.32 -20.36
C VAL A 148 20.41 37.85 -19.56
N TRP A 149 19.94 37.12 -18.54
CA TRP A 149 18.72 37.43 -17.78
C TRP A 149 18.94 37.61 -16.26
N GLY A 150 19.99 38.37 -15.90
CA GLY A 150 20.12 38.97 -14.57
C GLY A 150 20.85 38.12 -13.52
N CYS A 151 21.66 38.81 -12.71
CA CYS A 151 22.41 38.26 -11.59
C CYS A 151 21.47 37.90 -10.43
N ALA A 152 21.01 36.65 -10.37
CA ALA A 152 20.40 36.09 -9.17
C ALA A 152 21.49 35.38 -8.34
N SER A 153 21.58 35.77 -7.08
CA SER A 153 22.45 35.17 -6.08
C SER A 153 22.32 33.64 -6.01
N GLU A 154 23.38 33.00 -5.54
CA GLU A 154 23.64 31.55 -5.61
C GLU A 154 22.57 30.61 -5.00
N LEU A 155 21.55 31.13 -4.32
CA LEU A 155 20.67 30.31 -3.48
C LEU A 155 19.48 29.65 -4.19
N GLN A 156 19.07 30.10 -5.39
CA GLN A 156 18.01 29.42 -6.17
C GLN A 156 18.21 29.57 -7.68
N ARG A 157 19.23 28.90 -8.24
CA ARG A 157 19.35 28.74 -9.70
C ARG A 157 18.28 27.77 -10.18
N GLN A 158 17.15 28.31 -10.63
CA GLN A 158 16.07 27.54 -11.24
C GLN A 158 16.43 27.18 -12.69
N TRP A 159 17.13 26.06 -12.88
CA TRP A 159 17.43 25.57 -14.22
C TRP A 159 16.14 25.16 -14.96
N ARG A 160 16.02 25.58 -16.22
CA ARG A 160 14.91 25.20 -17.12
C ARG A 160 15.47 24.66 -18.42
N CYS A 161 14.82 23.63 -18.96
CA CYS A 161 15.22 23.06 -20.25
C CYS A 161 14.91 24.02 -21.39
N TYR A 162 15.93 24.61 -22.01
CA TYR A 162 15.78 25.59 -23.10
C TYR A 162 14.97 25.04 -24.29
N LYS A 163 15.14 23.76 -24.63
CA LYS A 163 14.43 23.13 -25.75
C LYS A 163 12.93 22.98 -25.48
N CYS A 164 12.55 22.66 -24.25
CA CYS A 164 11.14 22.61 -23.85
C CYS A 164 10.56 24.03 -23.73
N SER A 165 11.30 24.97 -23.15
CA SER A 165 10.86 26.36 -23.01
C SER A 165 10.66 27.06 -24.34
N ALA A 166 11.53 26.84 -25.34
CA ALA A 166 11.38 27.43 -26.67
C ALA A 166 10.12 26.94 -27.41
N ILE A 167 9.72 25.69 -27.20
CA ILE A 167 8.49 25.13 -27.80
C ILE A 167 7.23 25.75 -27.18
N HIS A 168 7.25 26.05 -25.88
CA HIS A 168 6.11 26.64 -25.17
C HIS A 168 6.06 28.18 -25.23
N GLY A 169 7.20 28.87 -25.44
CA GLY A 169 7.27 30.33 -25.51
C GLY A 169 6.84 30.96 -26.84
N GLY A 170 6.57 30.15 -27.88
CA GLY A 170 6.24 30.63 -29.23
C GLY A 170 4.76 30.96 -29.50
N ARG A 171 3.86 30.83 -28.50
CA ARG A 171 2.45 31.22 -28.63
C ARG A 171 1.93 31.84 -27.33
N VAL A 172 2.29 33.09 -27.08
CA VAL A 172 1.47 33.97 -26.22
C VAL A 172 1.22 35.25 -27.01
N GLY A 173 0.19 35.23 -27.85
CA GLY A 173 -0.49 36.45 -28.26
C GLY A 173 -1.42 36.90 -27.13
N PRO A 174 -1.67 38.21 -26.94
CA PRO A 174 -2.55 38.68 -25.88
C PRO A 174 -3.99 38.41 -26.27
N SER A 175 -4.61 37.40 -25.68
CA SER A 175 -6.07 37.28 -25.63
C SER A 175 -6.49 36.52 -24.39
N THR A 176 -7.18 37.25 -23.54
CA THR A 176 -8.05 36.83 -22.45
C THR A 176 -8.91 35.63 -22.84
N GLU A 177 -8.73 34.50 -22.14
CA GLU A 177 -9.77 33.61 -21.61
C GLU A 177 -9.12 32.33 -21.00
N PRO A 178 -9.55 31.86 -19.82
CA PRO A 178 -8.93 30.73 -19.13
C PRO A 178 -9.50 29.41 -19.65
N LYS A 179 -8.93 28.84 -20.71
CA LYS A 179 -9.28 27.48 -21.16
C LYS A 179 -8.41 26.43 -20.47
N ARG A 180 -9.02 25.87 -19.43
CA ARG A 180 -8.90 24.51 -18.88
C ARG A 180 -8.05 23.56 -19.76
N GLY A 181 -6.80 23.41 -19.37
CA GLY A 181 -5.81 22.60 -20.08
C GLY A 181 -4.40 23.06 -19.74
N GLU A 182 -4.20 23.46 -18.49
CA GLU A 182 -2.90 23.84 -17.95
C GLU A 182 -2.06 22.55 -17.80
N PHE A 183 -1.48 22.10 -18.91
CA PHE A 183 -0.21 21.40 -18.86
C PHE A 183 0.84 22.44 -18.47
N VAL A 184 0.75 22.95 -17.24
CA VAL A 184 1.91 23.51 -16.56
C VAL A 184 2.90 22.38 -16.60
N CYS A 185 3.95 22.47 -17.43
CA CYS A 185 5.14 21.71 -17.10
C CYS A 185 5.46 22.17 -15.69
N LEU A 186 5.16 21.35 -14.69
CA LEU A 186 5.76 21.38 -13.36
C LEU A 186 7.26 21.10 -13.54
N CYS A 187 7.90 22.00 -14.27
CA CYS A 187 9.31 22.22 -14.38
C CYS A 187 9.71 23.15 -13.21
N THR A 188 9.04 23.02 -12.05
CA THR A 188 9.62 23.39 -10.76
C THR A 188 10.67 22.32 -10.50
N ALA A 189 11.91 22.63 -10.89
CA ALA A 189 13.14 21.89 -10.64
C ALA A 189 13.08 21.06 -9.37
N LEU A 190 12.91 19.74 -9.52
CA LEU A 190 13.14 18.82 -8.41
C LEU A 190 14.12 17.71 -8.75
N LYS A 191 14.50 17.53 -10.03
CA LYS A 191 15.53 16.55 -10.43
C LYS A 191 16.33 17.01 -11.64
N CYS A 192 17.12 18.07 -11.47
CA CYS A 192 18.28 18.29 -12.33
C CYS A 192 19.45 17.58 -11.65
N GLN A 193 19.98 16.52 -12.26
CA GLN A 193 21.15 15.85 -11.72
C GLN A 193 22.38 16.42 -12.40
N THR A 194 23.26 17.05 -11.63
CA THR A 194 24.61 17.37 -12.08
C THR A 194 25.44 16.11 -12.02
N VAL A 195 25.94 15.65 -13.16
CA VAL A 195 26.83 14.49 -13.25
C VAL A 195 28.20 15.00 -13.66
N LYS A 196 29.25 14.51 -13.00
CA LYS A 196 30.64 14.63 -13.47
C LYS A 196 30.94 13.36 -14.25
N MET A 197 31.25 13.50 -15.53
CA MET A 197 31.74 12.38 -16.35
C MET A 197 33.22 12.10 -16.09
#